data_AF-A0A5C8TC06-F1
#
_entry.id   AF-A0A5C8TC06-F1
#
_cell.length_a   1.000
_cell.length_b   1.000
_cell.length_c   1.000
_cell.angle_alpha   90.00
_cell.angle_beta   90.00
_cell.angle_gamma   90.00
#
_symmetry.space_group_name_H-M   'P 1'
#
loop_
_entity.id
_entity.type
_entity.pdbx_description
1 polymer ?
#
loop_
_entity_poly.entity_id
_entity_poly.type
_entity_poly.pdbx_seq_one_letter_code
_entity_poly.pdbx_strand_id
1 'polypeptide(L)'
;MLQVVNRVLPGLGQSYGPPGDGPFPTVMILHGSEGAWSGYSYLTAAILAAHGFLAVPFGYSVGGDVWNAGDIRDVALDRTAEALAELHALPLSGKVGVYGVSRGAEHALLVTSLMARDGVPGLPDAVAAHAAPDVICGAFVGASCRDSGDPGWRAWDPAERAWTWRGSSDTLLPTTPIEIERYAGPLFLSHGTRDTMWSVAMTQRLEARLLQASRTPEVHLLVGQDHNPHGEHENEHHRMLITFLRQTLATI
;
A
#
# COMPACT_ATOMS: atom_id res chain seq x y z
N MET A 1 26.88 2.54 16.77
CA MET A 1 26.69 2.20 15.35
C MET A 1 25.22 2.44 14.98
N LEU A 2 24.94 3.04 13.82
CA LEU A 2 23.56 3.28 13.37
C LEU A 2 22.83 1.94 13.18
N GLN A 3 21.61 1.84 13.72
CA GLN A 3 20.78 0.63 13.64
C GLN A 3 19.87 0.60 12.40
N VAL A 4 19.56 1.79 11.86
CA VAL A 4 18.83 1.96 10.61
C VAL A 4 19.73 2.73 9.65
N VAL A 5 19.95 2.15 8.47
CA VAL A 5 20.77 2.72 7.40
C VAL A 5 19.85 3.11 6.26
N ASN A 6 19.94 4.37 5.84
CA ASN A 6 19.32 4.88 4.63
C ASN A 6 20.17 4.48 3.41
N ARG A 7 19.55 3.87 2.40
CA ARG A 7 20.19 3.51 1.12
C ARG A 7 19.33 4.00 -0.03
N VAL A 8 19.94 4.68 -0.99
CA VAL A 8 19.32 4.94 -2.29
C VAL A 8 19.40 3.67 -3.12
N LEU A 9 18.25 3.12 -3.50
CA LEU A 9 18.14 2.03 -4.46
C LEU A 9 17.89 2.63 -5.85
N PRO A 10 18.77 2.38 -6.84
CA PRO A 10 18.55 2.86 -8.20
C PRO A 10 17.17 2.43 -8.72
N GLY A 11 16.41 3.34 -9.32
CA GLY A 11 15.06 3.08 -9.84
C GLY A 11 13.93 3.07 -8.79
N LEU A 12 14.26 2.78 -7.53
CA LEU A 12 13.26 2.53 -6.46
C LEU A 12 13.19 3.64 -5.41
N GLY A 13 14.18 4.54 -5.37
CA GLY A 13 14.21 5.67 -4.45
C GLY A 13 14.90 5.36 -3.13
N GLN A 14 14.42 5.96 -2.03
CA GLN A 14 15.03 5.76 -0.72
C GLN A 14 14.54 4.48 -0.06
N SER A 15 15.43 3.81 0.66
CA SER A 15 15.12 2.64 1.47
C SER A 15 15.77 2.75 2.84
N TYR A 16 15.17 2.08 3.81
CA TYR A 16 15.61 2.04 5.20
C TYR A 16 15.72 0.59 5.63
N GLY A 17 16.83 0.19 6.24
CA GLY A 17 16.97 -1.18 6.72
C GLY A 17 18.13 -1.36 7.68
N PRO A 18 18.32 -2.57 8.22
CA PRO A 18 19.44 -2.89 9.11
C PRO A 18 20.79 -2.61 8.44
N PRO A 19 21.87 -2.40 9.20
CA PRO A 19 23.22 -2.45 8.66
C PRO A 19 23.55 -3.86 8.14
N GLY A 20 24.47 -3.95 7.18
CA GLY A 20 24.91 -5.22 6.57
C GLY A 20 24.40 -5.41 5.14
N ASP A 21 24.70 -6.59 4.60
CA ASP A 21 24.57 -6.92 3.17
C ASP A 21 23.32 -7.75 2.85
N GLY A 22 22.47 -8.04 3.84
CA GLY A 22 21.23 -8.81 3.66
C GLY A 22 21.47 -10.31 3.43
N PRO A 23 20.54 -11.03 2.78
CA PRO A 23 19.24 -10.54 2.31
C PRO A 23 18.30 -10.24 3.49
N PHE A 24 17.54 -9.15 3.40
CA PHE A 24 16.54 -8.78 4.40
C PHE A 24 15.12 -9.08 3.88
N PRO A 25 14.18 -9.51 4.75
CA PRO A 25 12.77 -9.49 4.37
C PRO A 25 12.40 -8.05 3.98
N THR A 26 11.83 -7.88 2.80
CA THR A 26 11.70 -6.58 2.16
C THR A 26 10.24 -6.18 2.06
N VAL A 27 9.93 -4.91 2.29
CA VAL A 27 8.57 -4.37 2.28
C VAL A 27 8.52 -3.10 1.44
N MET A 28 7.81 -3.12 0.33
CA MET A 28 7.41 -1.91 -0.39
C MET A 28 6.26 -1.25 0.35
N ILE A 29 6.38 0.05 0.63
CA ILE A 29 5.36 0.82 1.37
C ILE A 29 4.71 1.84 0.44
N LEU A 30 3.41 1.72 0.25
CA LEU A 30 2.59 2.56 -0.61
C LEU A 30 1.85 3.60 0.23
N HIS A 31 2.14 4.88 -0.03
CA HIS A 31 1.47 6.02 0.61
C HIS A 31 -0.01 6.11 0.20
N GLY A 32 -0.85 6.75 1.00
CA GLY A 32 -2.22 7.13 0.64
C GLY A 32 -2.28 8.39 -0.23
N SER A 33 -3.40 9.11 -0.21
CA SER A 33 -3.56 10.35 -0.99
C SER A 33 -2.69 11.50 -0.52
N GLU A 34 -2.11 11.41 0.68
CA GLU A 34 -1.20 12.42 1.23
C GLU A 34 0.10 12.59 0.42
N GLY A 35 0.43 11.62 -0.44
CA GLY A 35 1.59 11.68 -1.32
C GLY A 35 2.89 11.19 -0.69
N ALA A 36 3.89 11.00 -1.54
CA ALA A 36 5.15 10.35 -1.17
C ALA A 36 5.95 11.12 -0.10
N TRP A 37 5.84 12.45 -0.03
CA TRP A 37 6.63 13.30 0.87
C TRP A 37 5.96 13.66 2.19
N SER A 38 4.75 13.18 2.45
CA SER A 38 3.99 13.44 3.70
C SER A 38 4.68 12.94 4.98
N GLY A 39 5.65 12.02 4.84
CA GLY A 39 6.36 11.42 5.96
C GLY A 39 5.74 10.14 6.50
N TYR A 40 4.48 9.82 6.22
CA TYR A 40 3.81 8.63 6.77
C TYR A 40 4.47 7.32 6.32
N SER A 41 4.71 7.16 5.02
CA SER A 41 5.41 5.98 4.48
C SER A 41 6.85 5.87 5.00
N TYR A 42 7.53 7.00 5.21
CA TYR A 42 8.87 7.05 5.80
C TYR A 42 8.87 6.68 7.30
N LEU A 43 7.85 7.09 8.06
CA LEU A 43 7.69 6.70 9.46
C LEU A 43 7.50 5.18 9.57
N THR A 44 6.58 4.61 8.78
CA THR A 44 6.40 3.15 8.72
C THR A 44 7.69 2.47 8.28
N ALA A 45 8.43 3.02 7.32
CA ALA A 45 9.70 2.44 6.88
C ALA A 45 10.75 2.44 7.99
N ALA A 46 10.86 3.52 8.77
CA ALA A 46 11.79 3.58 9.89
C ALA A 46 11.43 2.55 10.98
N ILE A 47 10.13 2.37 11.27
CA ILE A 47 9.64 1.35 12.21
C ILE A 47 9.98 -0.05 11.69
N LEU A 48 9.62 -0.38 10.45
CA LEU A 48 9.94 -1.70 9.88
C LEU A 48 11.45 -1.94 9.81
N ALA A 49 12.25 -0.94 9.43
CA ALA A 49 13.70 -1.05 9.41
C ALA A 49 14.30 -1.37 10.80
N ALA A 50 13.78 -0.73 11.85
CA ALA A 50 14.18 -1.01 13.23
C ALA A 50 13.82 -2.45 13.68
N HIS A 51 12.92 -3.12 12.96
CA HIS A 51 12.47 -4.49 13.23
C HIS A 51 13.05 -5.55 12.28
N GLY A 52 14.05 -5.19 11.48
CA GLY A 52 14.83 -6.13 10.66
C GLY A 52 14.48 -6.17 9.17
N PHE A 53 13.58 -5.30 8.71
CA PHE A 53 13.14 -5.30 7.30
C PHE A 53 13.92 -4.30 6.44
N LEU A 54 14.11 -4.61 5.17
CA LEU A 54 14.42 -3.58 4.17
C LEU A 54 13.09 -2.93 3.74
N ALA A 55 12.85 -1.72 4.19
CA ALA A 55 11.62 -0.98 3.94
C ALA A 55 11.82 0.08 2.85
N VAL A 56 10.95 0.07 1.85
CA VAL A 56 11.07 0.88 0.63
C VAL A 56 9.80 1.71 0.42
N PRO A 57 9.74 2.95 0.96
CA PRO A 57 8.71 3.92 0.57
C PRO A 57 8.72 4.13 -0.93
N PHE A 58 7.63 3.78 -1.61
CA PHE A 58 7.54 3.89 -3.06
C PHE A 58 6.56 5.00 -3.46
N GLY A 59 7.09 6.04 -4.09
CA GLY A 59 6.31 7.17 -4.59
C GLY A 59 5.69 6.86 -5.95
N TYR A 60 4.37 6.67 -5.98
CA TYR A 60 3.65 6.34 -7.22
C TYR A 60 2.81 7.50 -7.78
N SER A 61 2.42 8.47 -6.94
CA SER A 61 1.65 9.64 -7.38
C SER A 61 2.38 10.44 -8.45
N VAL A 62 1.60 11.15 -9.28
CA VAL A 62 2.10 11.97 -10.39
C VAL A 62 2.28 13.41 -9.90
N GLY A 63 3.51 13.93 -10.00
CA GLY A 63 3.84 15.25 -9.47
C GLY A 63 3.92 15.25 -7.95
N GLY A 64 3.56 16.37 -7.33
CA GLY A 64 3.75 16.60 -5.90
C GLY A 64 5.17 17.00 -5.53
N ASP A 65 5.33 17.47 -4.30
CA ASP A 65 6.59 17.86 -3.69
C ASP A 65 6.50 17.74 -2.16
N VAL A 66 7.49 18.29 -1.45
CA VAL A 66 7.52 18.29 0.03
C VAL A 66 6.40 19.09 0.67
N TRP A 67 5.69 19.92 -0.10
CA TRP A 67 4.60 20.78 0.37
C TRP A 67 3.22 20.31 -0.10
N ASN A 68 3.15 19.58 -1.21
CA ASN A 68 1.90 19.22 -1.87
C ASN A 68 1.88 17.75 -2.26
N ALA A 69 0.74 17.09 -2.00
CA ALA A 69 0.49 15.75 -2.50
C ALA A 69 0.50 15.71 -4.03
N GLY A 70 1.05 14.64 -4.59
CA GLY A 70 0.90 14.33 -6.02
C GLY A 70 -0.50 13.80 -6.34
N ASP A 71 -0.85 13.84 -7.62
CA ASP A 71 -2.12 13.31 -8.10
C ASP A 71 -2.11 11.78 -8.15
N ILE A 72 -3.25 11.17 -7.85
CA ILE A 72 -3.56 9.78 -8.18
C ILE A 72 -4.56 9.81 -9.32
N ARG A 73 -4.06 10.20 -10.50
CA ARG A 73 -4.80 10.27 -11.76
C ARG A 73 -3.97 9.62 -12.85
N ASP A 74 -4.57 8.68 -13.56
CA ASP A 74 -3.93 7.87 -14.60
C ASP A 74 -2.59 7.24 -14.18
N VAL A 75 -2.44 6.89 -12.89
CA VAL A 75 -1.22 6.29 -12.35
C VAL A 75 -1.02 4.89 -12.94
N ALA A 76 0.13 4.68 -13.60
CA ALA A 76 0.49 3.38 -14.17
C ALA A 76 0.90 2.38 -13.10
N LEU A 77 0.05 1.39 -12.85
CA LEU A 77 0.32 0.29 -11.93
C LEU A 77 1.45 -0.63 -12.42
N ASP A 78 1.74 -0.63 -13.72
CA ASP A 78 2.89 -1.34 -14.31
C ASP A 78 4.21 -0.94 -13.64
N ARG A 79 4.37 0.34 -13.26
CA ARG A 79 5.58 0.84 -12.57
C ARG A 79 5.80 0.13 -11.23
N THR A 80 4.73 -0.20 -10.53
CA THR A 80 4.82 -0.91 -9.24
C THR A 80 5.12 -2.37 -9.46
N ALA A 81 4.54 -3.00 -10.48
CA ALA A 81 4.86 -4.39 -10.85
C ALA A 81 6.34 -4.54 -11.27
N GLU A 82 6.87 -3.58 -12.03
CA GLU A 82 8.29 -3.49 -12.39
C GLU A 82 9.16 -3.31 -11.15
N ALA A 83 8.79 -2.38 -10.25
CA ALA A 83 9.51 -2.15 -9.01
C ALA A 83 9.53 -3.38 -8.07
N LEU A 84 8.44 -4.15 -8.02
CA LEU A 84 8.40 -5.42 -7.29
C LEU A 84 9.37 -6.45 -7.89
N ALA A 85 9.43 -6.55 -9.22
CA ALA A 85 10.38 -7.43 -9.89
C ALA A 85 11.84 -7.00 -9.64
N GLU A 86 12.12 -5.69 -9.62
CA GLU A 86 13.43 -5.14 -9.26
C GLU A 86 13.80 -5.51 -7.81
N LEU A 87 12.88 -5.33 -6.85
CA LEU A 87 13.11 -5.71 -5.45
C LEU A 87 13.42 -7.20 -5.31
N HIS A 88 12.66 -8.08 -5.97
CA HIS A 88 12.92 -9.52 -5.97
C HIS A 88 14.30 -9.91 -6.52
N ALA A 89 14.85 -9.10 -7.43
CA ALA A 89 16.16 -9.33 -8.04
C ALA A 89 17.34 -8.70 -7.25
N LEU A 90 17.07 -7.85 -6.25
CA LEU A 90 18.12 -7.18 -5.47
C LEU A 90 18.81 -8.19 -4.54
N PRO A 91 20.16 -8.31 -4.56
CA PRO A 91 20.89 -9.18 -3.64
C PRO A 91 20.66 -8.86 -2.15
N LEU A 92 20.34 -7.61 -1.85
CA LEU A 92 20.02 -7.13 -0.49
C LEU A 92 18.63 -7.56 -0.01
N SER A 93 17.76 -7.98 -0.94
CA SER A 93 16.37 -8.34 -0.69
C SER A 93 16.18 -9.85 -0.61
N GLY A 94 15.41 -10.30 0.38
CA GLY A 94 14.83 -11.63 0.43
C GLY A 94 13.42 -11.61 -0.16
N LYS A 95 12.48 -12.30 0.50
CA LYS A 95 11.05 -12.22 0.16
C LYS A 95 10.54 -10.78 0.22
N VAL A 96 9.65 -10.43 -0.69
CA VAL A 96 9.13 -9.07 -0.88
C VAL A 96 7.64 -9.02 -0.56
N GLY A 97 7.27 -8.27 0.48
CA GLY A 97 5.90 -7.90 0.76
C GLY A 97 5.55 -6.51 0.25
N VAL A 98 4.25 -6.23 0.15
CA VAL A 98 3.72 -4.88 -0.08
C VAL A 98 2.79 -4.50 1.07
N TYR A 99 2.96 -3.28 1.59
CA TYR A 99 2.08 -2.69 2.58
C TYR A 99 1.54 -1.35 2.08
N GLY A 100 0.25 -1.12 2.23
CA GLY A 100 -0.38 0.14 1.88
C GLY A 100 -1.42 0.59 2.90
N VAL A 101 -1.62 1.90 2.97
CA VAL A 101 -2.67 2.56 3.76
C VAL A 101 -3.58 3.35 2.83
N SER A 102 -4.89 3.33 3.04
CA SER A 102 -5.83 4.16 2.27
C SER A 102 -5.68 3.93 0.76
N ARG A 103 -5.46 4.99 -0.05
CA ARG A 103 -5.19 4.85 -1.50
C ARG A 103 -3.98 3.95 -1.82
N GLY A 104 -3.01 3.87 -0.92
CA GLY A 104 -1.90 2.91 -1.03
C GLY A 104 -2.34 1.47 -0.77
N ALA A 105 -3.33 1.26 0.09
CA ALA A 105 -3.95 -0.04 0.31
C ALA A 105 -4.79 -0.47 -0.90
N GLU A 106 -5.56 0.46 -1.49
CA GLU A 106 -6.22 0.26 -2.79
C GLU A 106 -5.21 -0.20 -3.84
N HIS A 107 -4.11 0.54 -3.98
CA HIS A 107 -3.03 0.24 -4.91
C HIS A 107 -2.47 -1.16 -4.66
N ALA A 108 -2.09 -1.50 -3.42
CA ALA A 108 -1.52 -2.80 -3.07
C ALA A 108 -2.44 -3.97 -3.48
N LEU A 109 -3.74 -3.86 -3.19
CA LEU A 109 -4.71 -4.89 -3.55
C LEU A 109 -4.92 -4.95 -5.08
N LEU A 110 -5.03 -3.79 -5.73
CA LEU A 110 -5.33 -3.69 -7.16
C LEU A 110 -4.18 -4.20 -8.02
N VAL A 111 -2.95 -3.73 -7.80
CA VAL A 111 -1.79 -4.18 -8.59
C VAL A 111 -1.57 -5.69 -8.43
N THR A 112 -1.71 -6.22 -7.21
CA THR A 112 -1.56 -7.65 -6.95
C THR A 112 -2.65 -8.46 -7.65
N SER A 113 -3.90 -8.01 -7.59
CA SER A 113 -5.02 -8.65 -8.28
C SER A 113 -4.80 -8.71 -9.79
N LEU A 114 -4.35 -7.60 -10.40
CA LEU A 114 -4.08 -7.51 -11.84
C LEU A 114 -2.88 -8.37 -12.27
N MET A 115 -1.79 -8.35 -11.49
CA MET A 115 -0.65 -9.23 -11.71
C MET A 115 -1.07 -10.71 -11.67
N ALA A 116 -1.89 -11.10 -10.68
CA ALA A 116 -2.38 -12.47 -10.56
C ALA A 116 -3.33 -12.85 -11.70
N ARG A 117 -4.21 -11.94 -12.12
CA ARG A 117 -5.13 -12.12 -13.26
C ARG A 117 -4.37 -12.37 -14.56
N ASP A 118 -3.34 -11.58 -14.82
CA ASP A 118 -2.62 -11.58 -16.09
C ASP A 118 -1.37 -12.48 -16.10
N GLY A 119 -1.11 -13.19 -15.00
CA GLY A 119 0.04 -14.10 -14.89
C GLY A 119 1.38 -13.38 -14.91
N VAL A 120 1.45 -12.15 -14.39
CA VAL A 120 2.70 -11.38 -14.31
C VAL A 120 3.58 -12.01 -13.23
N PRO A 121 4.84 -12.36 -13.55
CA PRO A 121 5.76 -12.91 -12.55
C PRO A 121 6.13 -11.86 -11.49
N GLY A 122 6.67 -12.32 -10.36
CA GLY A 122 7.12 -11.40 -9.30
C GLY A 122 5.98 -10.84 -8.44
N LEU A 123 4.89 -11.59 -8.25
CA LEU A 123 3.89 -11.29 -7.23
C LEU A 123 4.56 -11.03 -5.87
N PRO A 124 4.02 -10.15 -5.03
CA PRO A 124 4.49 -10.04 -3.65
C PRO A 124 4.31 -11.37 -2.92
N ASP A 125 5.25 -11.71 -2.03
CA ASP A 125 5.19 -12.87 -1.14
C ASP A 125 4.17 -12.69 -0.01
N ALA A 126 3.80 -11.44 0.30
CA ALA A 126 2.76 -11.08 1.27
C ALA A 126 2.15 -9.72 0.91
N VAL A 127 0.85 -9.57 1.15
CA VAL A 127 0.15 -8.30 0.98
C VAL A 127 -0.46 -7.89 2.31
N ALA A 128 -0.24 -6.64 2.72
CA ALA A 128 -0.86 -6.04 3.89
C ALA A 128 -1.55 -4.72 3.50
N ALA A 129 -2.78 -4.54 3.95
CA ALA A 129 -3.60 -3.40 3.58
C ALA A 129 -4.35 -2.86 4.81
N HIS A 130 -4.10 -1.59 5.15
CA HIS A 130 -4.83 -0.90 6.20
C HIS A 130 -5.83 0.08 5.61
N ALA A 131 -7.07 0.05 6.12
CA ALA A 131 -8.17 0.89 5.69
C ALA A 131 -8.22 0.93 4.16
N ALA A 132 -8.48 -0.21 3.51
CA ALA A 132 -8.53 -0.34 2.05
C ALA A 132 -9.96 -0.13 1.52
N PRO A 133 -10.16 0.43 0.32
CA PRO A 133 -11.47 0.38 -0.30
C PRO A 133 -11.62 -0.99 -0.97
N ASP A 134 -12.83 -1.52 -1.03
CA ASP A 134 -13.07 -2.82 -1.68
C ASP A 134 -13.32 -2.70 -3.20
N VAL A 135 -13.32 -1.47 -3.69
CA VAL A 135 -13.54 -1.09 -5.09
C VAL A 135 -12.49 -0.08 -5.54
N ILE A 136 -12.32 0.05 -6.85
CA ILE A 136 -11.52 1.11 -7.46
C ILE A 136 -12.18 2.46 -7.17
N CYS A 137 -11.40 3.39 -6.62
CA CYS A 137 -11.82 4.77 -6.37
C CYS A 137 -11.54 5.67 -7.57
N GLY A 138 -12.31 6.76 -7.68
CA GLY A 138 -12.02 7.84 -8.62
C GLY A 138 -10.64 8.47 -8.36
N ALA A 139 -10.17 9.25 -9.34
CA ALA A 139 -8.89 9.94 -9.24
C ALA A 139 -8.81 10.83 -8.00
N PHE A 140 -7.62 10.95 -7.40
CA PHE A 140 -7.34 12.00 -6.43
C PHE A 140 -6.51 13.09 -7.11
N VAL A 141 -6.93 14.34 -6.99
CA VAL A 141 -6.19 15.48 -7.54
C VAL A 141 -5.78 16.37 -6.37
N GLY A 142 -4.48 16.39 -6.04
CA GLY A 142 -3.97 17.04 -4.83
C GLY A 142 -4.31 18.54 -4.81
N ALA A 143 -4.28 19.20 -5.96
CA ALA A 143 -4.67 20.60 -6.11
C ALA A 143 -6.17 20.86 -5.84
N SER A 144 -7.02 19.84 -5.98
CA SER A 144 -8.48 19.97 -5.77
C SER A 144 -8.88 19.70 -4.32
N CYS A 145 -8.04 19.00 -3.55
CA CYS A 145 -8.23 18.75 -2.12
C CYS A 145 -7.72 19.92 -1.26
N ARG A 146 -8.19 21.12 -1.60
CA ARG A 146 -8.04 22.33 -0.77
C ARG A 146 -9.31 22.54 0.05
N ASP A 147 -9.27 23.47 1.01
CA ASP A 147 -10.50 23.90 1.67
C ASP A 147 -11.47 24.48 0.65
N SER A 148 -12.78 24.27 0.82
CA SER A 148 -13.80 24.75 -0.13
C SER A 148 -13.86 26.27 -0.29
N GLY A 149 -13.11 27.02 0.55
CA GLY A 149 -12.93 28.47 0.46
C GLY A 149 -11.67 28.91 -0.32
N ASP A 150 -10.81 27.98 -0.74
CA ASP A 150 -9.62 28.30 -1.54
C ASP A 150 -10.03 28.60 -3.00
N PRO A 151 -9.53 29.69 -3.61
CA PRO A 151 -9.85 30.02 -5.01
C PRO A 151 -9.47 28.95 -6.04
N GLY A 152 -8.54 28.05 -5.69
CA GLY A 152 -8.13 26.90 -6.49
C GLY A 152 -8.90 25.62 -6.20
N TRP A 153 -9.86 25.63 -5.27
CA TRP A 153 -10.67 24.47 -4.95
C TRP A 153 -11.52 24.01 -6.15
N ARG A 154 -11.63 22.70 -6.31
CA ARG A 154 -12.53 22.07 -7.28
C ARG A 154 -13.25 20.92 -6.60
N ALA A 155 -14.53 20.77 -6.91
CA ALA A 155 -15.29 19.61 -6.49
C ALA A 155 -14.62 18.34 -7.04
N TRP A 156 -14.53 17.31 -6.20
CA TRP A 156 -14.01 16.00 -6.61
C TRP A 156 -14.97 15.36 -7.62
N ASP A 157 -14.46 14.96 -8.79
CA ASP A 157 -15.18 14.15 -9.75
C ASP A 157 -14.85 12.66 -9.54
N PRO A 158 -15.77 11.87 -8.96
CA PRO A 158 -15.54 10.45 -8.70
C PRO A 158 -15.46 9.60 -9.99
N ALA A 159 -15.80 10.15 -11.16
CA ALA A 159 -15.71 9.46 -12.44
C ALA A 159 -14.30 9.50 -13.06
N GLU A 160 -13.43 10.42 -12.64
CA GLU A 160 -12.05 10.50 -13.13
C GLU A 160 -11.26 9.21 -12.83
N ARG A 161 -10.37 8.82 -13.74
CA ARG A 161 -9.62 7.57 -13.65
C ARG A 161 -8.38 7.72 -12.77
N ALA A 162 -8.30 6.90 -11.74
CA ALA A 162 -7.14 6.89 -10.84
C ALA A 162 -5.95 6.11 -11.43
N TRP A 163 -6.24 5.00 -12.11
CA TRP A 163 -5.24 3.97 -12.43
C TRP A 163 -5.24 3.61 -13.91
N THR A 164 -4.06 3.27 -14.41
CA THR A 164 -3.87 2.59 -15.69
C THR A 164 -3.13 1.28 -15.48
N TRP A 165 -3.43 0.30 -16.33
CA TRP A 165 -2.75 -0.99 -16.39
C TRP A 165 -2.59 -1.40 -17.85
N ARG A 166 -1.39 -1.79 -18.25
CA ARG A 166 -1.03 -2.07 -19.65
C ARG A 166 -1.38 -0.89 -20.57
N GLY A 167 -1.22 0.32 -20.06
CA GLY A 167 -1.50 1.57 -20.78
C GLY A 167 -2.98 1.90 -20.99
N SER A 168 -3.92 1.18 -20.37
CA SER A 168 -5.35 1.47 -20.45
C SER A 168 -6.01 1.60 -19.06
N SER A 169 -7.07 2.39 -18.98
CA SER A 169 -7.96 2.51 -17.82
C SER A 169 -9.38 2.00 -18.10
N ASP A 170 -9.63 1.40 -19.28
CA ASP A 170 -10.98 1.00 -19.73
C ASP A 170 -11.64 -0.01 -18.80
N THR A 171 -10.86 -0.92 -18.22
CA THR A 171 -11.33 -1.91 -17.25
C THR A 171 -11.14 -1.49 -15.80
N LEU A 172 -10.61 -0.29 -15.56
CA LEU A 172 -10.30 0.24 -14.22
C LEU A 172 -11.25 1.38 -13.86
N LEU A 173 -12.54 1.11 -13.99
CA LEU A 173 -13.60 2.07 -13.73
C LEU A 173 -13.80 2.24 -12.22
N PRO A 174 -14.06 3.46 -11.72
CA PRO A 174 -14.50 3.67 -10.35
C PRO A 174 -15.69 2.78 -10.01
N THR A 175 -15.77 2.33 -8.76
CA THR A 175 -16.73 1.36 -8.21
C THR A 175 -16.56 -0.09 -8.68
N THR A 176 -15.62 -0.37 -9.59
CA THR A 176 -15.29 -1.75 -9.96
C THR A 176 -14.69 -2.49 -8.76
N PRO A 177 -15.21 -3.66 -8.34
CA PRO A 177 -14.64 -4.45 -7.25
C PRO A 177 -13.19 -4.85 -7.52
N ILE A 178 -12.35 -4.76 -6.49
CA ILE A 178 -10.97 -5.26 -6.57
C ILE A 178 -11.00 -6.77 -6.36
N GLU A 179 -10.56 -7.56 -7.34
CA GLU A 179 -10.60 -9.02 -7.33
C GLU A 179 -9.38 -9.64 -6.62
N ILE A 180 -9.11 -9.23 -5.37
CA ILE A 180 -7.92 -9.68 -4.62
C ILE A 180 -7.95 -11.19 -4.32
N GLU A 181 -9.11 -11.84 -4.35
CA GLU A 181 -9.26 -13.30 -4.20
C GLU A 181 -8.47 -14.12 -5.24
N ARG A 182 -8.07 -13.48 -6.35
CA ARG A 182 -7.14 -14.06 -7.35
C ARG A 182 -5.76 -14.33 -6.77
N TYR A 183 -5.31 -13.51 -5.82
CA TYR A 183 -4.05 -13.70 -5.13
C TYR A 183 -4.14 -14.84 -4.12
N ALA A 184 -3.18 -15.77 -4.20
CA ALA A 184 -3.16 -16.98 -3.38
C ALA A 184 -2.23 -16.90 -2.17
N GLY A 185 -1.42 -15.83 -2.06
CA GLY A 185 -0.48 -15.69 -0.98
C GLY A 185 -1.10 -15.10 0.31
N PRO A 186 -0.28 -14.94 1.37
CA PRO A 186 -0.68 -14.36 2.64
C PRO A 186 -1.22 -12.93 2.49
N LEU A 187 -2.36 -12.67 3.14
CA LEU A 187 -3.04 -11.38 3.09
C LEU A 187 -3.42 -10.93 4.50
N PHE A 188 -3.00 -9.72 4.86
CA PHE A 188 -3.35 -9.01 6.08
C PHE A 188 -4.27 -7.83 5.76
N LEU A 189 -5.42 -7.75 6.41
CA LEU A 189 -6.35 -6.63 6.30
C LEU A 189 -6.59 -6.05 7.70
N SER A 190 -6.44 -4.74 7.87
CA SER A 190 -6.89 -4.07 9.09
C SER A 190 -7.67 -2.81 8.82
N HIS A 191 -8.58 -2.42 9.73
CA HIS A 191 -9.49 -1.30 9.50
C HIS A 191 -10.05 -0.74 10.82
N GLY A 192 -10.14 0.58 10.94
CA GLY A 192 -10.83 1.24 12.05
C GLY A 192 -12.35 1.07 12.01
N THR A 193 -12.98 0.59 13.09
CA THR A 193 -14.45 0.39 13.13
C THR A 193 -15.26 1.68 13.08
N ARG A 194 -14.63 2.83 13.30
CA ARG A 194 -15.21 4.17 13.23
C ARG A 194 -14.61 5.01 12.10
N ASP A 195 -13.96 4.38 11.13
CA ASP A 195 -13.40 5.09 9.98
C ASP A 195 -14.48 5.93 9.29
N THR A 196 -14.23 7.24 9.27
CA THR A 196 -15.12 8.26 8.71
C THR A 196 -14.84 8.56 7.25
N MET A 197 -13.68 8.12 6.73
CA MET A 197 -13.36 8.19 5.32
C MET A 197 -13.95 6.99 4.61
N TRP A 198 -13.52 5.79 5.00
CA TRP A 198 -13.89 4.54 4.36
C TRP A 198 -14.61 3.64 5.35
N SER A 199 -15.78 3.13 4.98
CA SER A 199 -16.54 2.30 5.91
C SER A 199 -15.84 0.97 6.15
N VAL A 200 -15.73 0.53 7.41
CA VAL A 200 -15.27 -0.81 7.80
C VAL A 200 -16.00 -1.95 7.06
N ALA A 201 -17.22 -1.70 6.58
CA ALA A 201 -17.96 -2.61 5.73
C ALA A 201 -17.21 -3.00 4.44
N MET A 202 -16.31 -2.14 3.94
CA MET A 202 -15.43 -2.44 2.80
C MET A 202 -14.51 -3.63 3.11
N THR A 203 -13.81 -3.61 4.24
CA THR A 203 -12.96 -4.74 4.66
C THR A 203 -13.77 -5.99 4.95
N GLN A 204 -14.97 -5.86 5.55
CA GLN A 204 -15.86 -7.01 5.78
C GLN A 204 -16.31 -7.66 4.46
N ARG A 205 -16.56 -6.87 3.40
CA ARG A 205 -16.88 -7.41 2.06
C ARG A 205 -15.67 -8.09 1.41
N LEU A 206 -14.47 -7.53 1.57
CA LEU A 206 -13.23 -8.19 1.13
C LEU A 206 -13.05 -9.54 1.82
N GLU A 207 -13.15 -9.58 3.15
CA GLU A 207 -13.06 -10.82 3.95
C GLU A 207 -14.08 -11.85 3.48
N ALA A 208 -15.35 -11.48 3.33
CA ALA A 208 -16.40 -12.39 2.87
C ALA A 208 -16.08 -12.99 1.49
N ARG A 209 -15.61 -12.19 0.54
CA ARG A 209 -15.23 -12.64 -0.81
C ARG A 209 -14.02 -13.57 -0.78
N LEU A 210 -13.01 -13.25 0.04
CA LEU A 210 -11.82 -14.07 0.23
C LEU A 210 -12.18 -15.45 0.81
N LEU A 211 -13.03 -15.48 1.84
CA LEU A 211 -13.50 -16.74 2.44
C LEU A 211 -14.32 -17.58 1.45
N GLN A 212 -15.20 -16.95 0.65
CA GLN A 212 -15.94 -17.64 -0.42
C GLN A 212 -15.01 -18.25 -1.48
N ALA A 213 -13.89 -17.60 -1.76
CA ALA A 213 -12.84 -18.10 -2.64
C ALA A 213 -11.84 -19.06 -1.96
N SER A 214 -12.16 -19.56 -0.75
CA SER A 214 -11.31 -20.46 0.03
C SER A 214 -9.91 -19.90 0.33
N ARG A 215 -9.81 -18.57 0.51
CA ARG A 215 -8.63 -17.88 1.05
C ARG A 215 -8.75 -17.74 2.56
N THR A 216 -7.61 -17.50 3.22
CA THR A 216 -7.51 -17.37 4.68
C THR A 216 -6.83 -16.04 5.05
N PRO A 217 -7.50 -14.88 4.86
CA PRO A 217 -6.92 -13.61 5.24
C PRO A 217 -6.82 -13.46 6.76
N GLU A 218 -5.78 -12.78 7.23
CA GLU A 218 -5.69 -12.28 8.60
C GLU A 218 -6.39 -10.93 8.68
N VAL A 219 -7.50 -10.83 9.42
CA VAL A 219 -8.35 -9.62 9.46
C VAL A 219 -8.43 -9.04 10.87
N HIS A 220 -8.11 -7.76 11.00
CA HIS A 220 -8.11 -7.03 12.28
C HIS A 220 -8.99 -5.78 12.24
N LEU A 221 -10.13 -5.82 12.92
CA LEU A 221 -11.02 -4.66 13.07
C LEU A 221 -10.69 -3.89 14.36
N LEU A 222 -10.12 -2.70 14.21
CA LEU A 222 -9.65 -1.88 15.32
C LEU A 222 -10.83 -1.14 15.97
N VAL A 223 -11.27 -1.63 17.12
CA VAL A 223 -12.46 -1.11 17.82
C VAL A 223 -12.25 0.35 18.23
N GLY A 224 -13.20 1.21 17.87
CA GLY A 224 -13.18 2.65 18.20
C GLY A 224 -12.24 3.52 17.37
N GLN A 225 -11.38 2.92 16.54
CA GLN A 225 -10.41 3.68 15.73
C GLN A 225 -11.03 4.21 14.43
N ASP A 226 -10.54 5.38 14.00
CA ASP A 226 -10.88 6.03 12.74
C ASP A 226 -9.98 5.52 11.60
N HIS A 227 -9.85 6.27 10.51
CA HIS A 227 -9.04 5.93 9.33
C HIS A 227 -7.58 5.61 9.62
N ASN A 228 -6.99 6.30 10.60
CA ASN A 228 -5.67 5.98 11.13
C ASN A 228 -5.79 5.68 12.63
N PRO A 229 -5.26 4.55 13.11
CA PRO A 229 -5.17 4.30 14.54
C PRO A 229 -4.21 5.30 15.18
N HIS A 230 -4.42 5.60 16.46
CA HIS A 230 -3.59 6.56 17.20
C HIS A 230 -3.20 6.03 18.58
N GLY A 231 -2.08 6.54 19.10
CA GLY A 231 -1.58 6.18 20.43
C GLY A 231 -1.29 4.69 20.54
N GLU A 232 -1.79 4.03 21.58
CA GLU A 232 -1.51 2.60 21.78
C GLU A 232 -2.13 1.69 20.70
N HIS A 233 -3.22 2.12 20.05
CA HIS A 233 -3.80 1.35 18.95
C HIS A 233 -2.91 1.39 17.70
N GLU A 234 -2.19 2.49 17.50
CA GLU A 234 -1.18 2.58 16.43
C GLU A 234 -0.02 1.63 16.71
N ASN A 235 0.44 1.57 17.97
CA ASN A 235 1.47 0.61 18.38
C ASN A 235 1.00 -0.83 18.16
N GLU A 236 -0.24 -1.15 18.53
CA GLU A 236 -0.80 -2.48 18.36
C GLU A 236 -0.95 -2.87 16.88
N HIS A 237 -1.43 -1.95 16.04
CA HIS A 237 -1.45 -2.15 14.59
C HIS A 237 -0.06 -2.46 14.03
N HIS A 238 0.98 -1.73 14.44
CA HIS A 238 2.35 -2.02 14.04
C HIS A 238 2.84 -3.38 14.54
N ARG A 239 2.50 -3.79 15.78
CA ARG A 239 2.86 -5.13 16.29
C ARG A 239 2.23 -6.25 15.47
N MET A 240 0.95 -6.12 15.13
CA MET A 240 0.24 -7.09 14.28
C MET A 240 0.86 -7.14 12.88
N LEU A 241 1.08 -5.98 12.26
CA LEU A 241 1.72 -5.87 10.94
C LEU A 241 3.11 -6.52 10.92
N ILE A 242 3.97 -6.18 11.89
CA ILE A 242 5.32 -6.74 12.00
C ILE A 242 5.29 -8.24 12.21
N THR A 243 4.35 -8.74 13.02
CA THR A 243 4.18 -10.17 13.27
C THR A 243 3.81 -10.91 11.98
N PHE A 244 2.80 -10.43 11.26
CA PHE A 244 2.39 -10.97 9.97
C PHE A 244 3.54 -10.96 8.95
N LEU A 245 4.21 -9.83 8.79
CA LEU A 245 5.33 -9.69 7.83
C LEU A 245 6.49 -10.62 8.20
N ARG A 246 6.81 -10.78 9.49
CA ARG A 246 7.88 -11.68 9.92
C ARG A 246 7.52 -13.13 9.65
N GLN A 247 6.29 -13.55 9.92
CA GLN A 247 5.84 -14.92 9.68
C GLN A 247 5.84 -15.29 8.19
N THR A 248 5.61 -14.32 7.32
CA THR A 248 5.43 -14.55 5.88
C THR A 248 6.71 -14.33 5.07
N LEU A 249 7.52 -13.34 5.45
CA LEU A 249 8.71 -12.91 4.69
C LEU A 249 10.03 -13.38 5.27
N ALA A 250 10.13 -13.69 6.57
CA ALA A 250 11.39 -14.16 7.11
C ALA A 250 11.71 -15.56 6.57
N THR A 251 12.94 -15.75 6.09
CA THR A 251 13.48 -17.07 5.81
C THR A 251 13.77 -17.74 7.16
N ILE A 252 13.30 -18.97 7.35
CA ILE A 252 13.63 -19.82 8.52
C ILE A 252 15.10 -20.21 8.47
#